data_AF-A0A7Y5W9P0-F1
#
_entry.id   AF-A0A7Y5W9P0-F1
#
_cell.length_a   1.000
_cell.length_b   1.000
_cell.length_c   1.000
_cell.angle_alpha   90.00
_cell.angle_beta   90.00
_cell.angle_gamma   90.00
#
_symmetry.space_group_name_H-M   'P 1'
#
loop_
_entity.id
_entity.type
_entity.pdbx_description
1 polymer ?
#
loop_
_entity_poly.entity_id
_entity_poly.type
_entity_poly.pdbx_seq_one_letter_code
_entity_poly.pdbx_strand_id
1 'polypeptide(L)'
;MNLATLVALASIFTAQPQGEAPPPNAPVREATPQETPAQVRLGQRVDVTRRSAIALSSVVIVRDSASYIAAVSRWSPVQRFPVLIDDGTRQSTEDIARFVRAYEPTRVLRWSVHPDDAGTLPKGMGSPTRDAIVAAACRAWA
;
A
#
# COMPACT_ATOMS: atom_id res chain seq x y z
N MET A 1 6.83 41.92 55.60
CA MET A 1 6.54 42.48 54.26
C MET A 1 6.14 41.33 53.34
N ASN A 2 4.89 41.34 52.86
CA ASN A 2 4.21 40.59 51.79
C ASN A 2 4.21 39.03 51.92
N LEU A 3 3.13 38.29 52.19
CA LEU A 3 1.69 38.35 51.83
C LEU A 3 1.43 38.12 50.33
N ALA A 4 1.23 36.86 49.92
CA ALA A 4 0.47 36.43 48.73
C ALA A 4 0.21 34.90 48.82
N THR A 5 -0.98 34.42 49.18
CA THR A 5 -2.22 34.28 48.38
C THR A 5 -2.42 32.83 47.91
N LEU A 6 -3.52 32.27 48.39
CA LEU A 6 -4.15 30.97 48.17
C LEU A 6 -4.98 31.01 46.87
N VAL A 7 -4.84 30.04 45.95
CA VAL A 7 -5.88 29.65 44.95
C VAL A 7 -5.60 28.19 44.55
N ALA A 8 -6.20 27.19 45.19
CA ALA A 8 -7.54 26.62 44.92
C ALA A 8 -7.64 25.83 43.59
N LEU A 9 -7.84 24.52 43.78
CA LEU A 9 -8.29 23.47 42.85
C LEU A 9 -9.32 23.94 41.81
N ALA A 10 -9.21 23.40 40.59
CA ALA A 10 -10.37 23.14 39.73
C ALA A 10 -10.11 21.92 38.84
N SER A 11 -10.33 20.73 39.40
CA SER A 11 -10.51 19.50 38.62
C SER A 11 -11.84 19.60 37.88
N ILE A 12 -11.79 19.74 36.55
CA ILE A 12 -12.99 19.65 35.72
C ILE A 12 -13.33 18.16 35.58
N PHE A 13 -14.23 17.69 36.44
CA PHE A 13 -14.89 16.40 36.33
C PHE A 13 -15.99 16.53 35.27
N THR A 14 -15.78 15.97 34.09
CA THR A 14 -16.83 15.86 33.06
C THR A 14 -17.89 14.86 33.53
N ALA A 15 -19.12 15.35 33.73
CA ALA A 15 -20.27 14.53 34.07
C ALA A 15 -20.57 13.53 32.95
N GLN A 16 -20.51 12.23 33.27
CA GLN A 16 -21.05 11.17 32.43
C GLN A 16 -22.58 11.19 32.55
N PRO A 17 -23.37 11.26 31.44
CA PRO A 17 -24.80 11.03 31.53
C PRO A 17 -25.03 9.57 31.97
N GLN A 18 -25.66 9.39 33.12
CA GLN A 18 -26.11 8.07 33.58
C GLN A 18 -27.16 7.55 32.59
N GLY A 19 -26.83 6.47 31.89
CA GLY A 19 -27.81 5.71 31.13
C GLY A 19 -28.80 5.04 32.07
N GLU A 20 -30.08 5.34 31.86
CA GLU A 20 -31.24 4.63 32.39
C GLU A 20 -31.07 3.10 32.20
N ALA A 21 -31.23 2.32 33.27
CA ALA A 21 -31.14 0.86 33.20
C ALA A 21 -32.30 0.30 32.33
N PRO A 22 -32.03 -0.60 31.37
CA PRO A 22 -33.08 -1.15 30.53
C PRO A 22 -34.03 -2.07 31.34
N PRO A 23 -35.34 -2.11 31.02
CA PRO A 23 -36.30 -2.94 31.71
C PRO A 23 -36.01 -4.44 31.52
N PRO A 24 -36.26 -5.30 32.53
CA PRO A 24 -35.81 -6.70 32.58
C PRO A 24 -36.47 -7.66 31.57
N ASN A 25 -37.34 -7.18 30.67
CA ASN A 25 -38.09 -8.01 29.73
C ASN A 25 -38.04 -7.52 28.27
N ALA A 26 -37.01 -6.76 27.88
CA ALA A 26 -36.80 -6.49 26.47
C ALA A 26 -36.45 -7.79 25.72
N PRO A 27 -37.17 -8.17 24.65
CA PRO A 27 -36.78 -9.32 23.84
C PRO A 27 -35.36 -9.08 23.33
N VAL A 28 -34.48 -10.06 23.53
CA VAL A 28 -33.14 -10.07 22.96
C VAL A 28 -33.31 -9.98 21.46
N ARG A 29 -33.10 -8.78 20.90
CA ARG A 29 -32.97 -8.61 19.45
C ARG A 29 -31.78 -9.46 19.05
N GLU A 30 -32.03 -10.58 18.39
CA GLU A 30 -31.00 -11.32 17.67
C GLU A 30 -30.30 -10.32 16.76
N ALA A 31 -29.06 -10.00 17.10
CA ALA A 31 -28.25 -9.09 16.31
C ALA A 31 -28.09 -9.74 14.94
N THR A 32 -28.71 -9.14 13.92
CA THR A 32 -28.41 -9.47 12.53
C THR A 32 -26.90 -9.37 12.34
N PRO A 33 -26.24 -10.34 11.67
CA PRO A 33 -24.82 -10.24 11.38
C PRO A 33 -24.55 -8.88 10.74
N GLN A 34 -23.82 -8.03 11.47
CA GLN A 34 -23.59 -6.66 11.06
C GLN A 34 -22.68 -6.73 9.83
N GLU A 35 -23.27 -6.57 8.64
CA GLU A 35 -22.56 -6.70 7.38
C GLU A 35 -21.42 -5.67 7.36
N THR A 36 -20.19 -6.16 7.21
CA THR A 36 -19.02 -5.29 7.23
C THR A 36 -19.10 -4.31 6.07
N PRO A 37 -19.01 -2.98 6.31
CA PRO A 37 -19.09 -1.99 5.24
C PRO A 37 -18.09 -2.27 4.13
N ALA A 38 -18.49 -2.03 2.87
CA ALA A 38 -17.69 -2.37 1.69
C ALA A 38 -16.28 -1.74 1.71
N GLN A 39 -16.14 -0.54 2.28
CA GLN A 39 -14.86 0.16 2.44
C GLN A 39 -13.92 -0.58 3.39
N VAL A 40 -14.46 -1.17 4.47
CA VAL A 40 -13.68 -1.95 5.44
C VAL A 40 -13.22 -3.27 4.81
N ARG A 41 -14.10 -3.95 4.06
CA ARG A 41 -13.75 -5.16 3.30
C ARG A 41 -12.65 -4.90 2.26
N LEU A 42 -12.74 -3.77 1.54
CA LEU A 42 -11.68 -3.34 0.62
C LEU A 42 -10.35 -3.13 1.35
N GLY A 43 -10.37 -2.42 2.48
CA GLY A 43 -9.18 -2.17 3.30
C GLY A 43 -8.53 -3.47 3.75
N GLN A 44 -9.32 -4.42 4.24
CA GLN A 44 -8.84 -5.76 4.63
C GLN A 44 -8.18 -6.51 3.46
N ARG A 45 -8.78 -6.49 2.26
CA ARG A 45 -8.20 -7.14 1.07
C ARG A 45 -6.88 -6.49 0.64
N VAL A 46 -6.79 -5.17 0.67
CA VAL A 46 -5.54 -4.43 0.37
C VAL A 46 -4.45 -4.78 1.37
N ASP A 47 -4.79 -4.81 2.66
CA ASP A 47 -3.84 -5.12 3.72
C ASP A 47 -3.34 -6.57 3.62
N VAL A 48 -4.23 -7.54 3.36
CA VAL A 48 -3.85 -8.93 3.08
C VAL A 48 -2.90 -9.02 1.88
N THR A 49 -3.22 -8.32 0.78
CA THR A 49 -2.40 -8.31 -0.43
C THR A 49 -1.04 -7.66 -0.19
N ARG A 50 -0.98 -6.63 0.66
CA ARG A 50 0.26 -5.94 1.01
C ARG A 50 1.15 -6.82 1.88
N ARG A 51 0.56 -7.52 2.86
CA ARG A 51 1.29 -8.42 3.77
C ARG A 51 1.78 -9.70 3.10
N SER A 52 1.08 -10.17 2.07
CA SER A 52 1.47 -11.36 1.31
C SER A 52 2.58 -11.10 0.27
N ALA A 53 2.90 -9.83 0.01
CA ALA A 53 3.95 -9.47 -0.93
C ALA A 53 5.34 -9.82 -0.35
N ILE A 54 6.07 -10.67 -1.06
CA ILE A 54 7.45 -11.03 -0.76
C ILE A 54 8.36 -10.17 -1.63
N ALA A 55 9.27 -9.43 -0.98
CA ALA A 55 10.36 -8.77 -1.66
C ALA A 55 11.49 -9.79 -1.90
N LEU A 56 11.71 -10.15 -3.16
CA LEU A 56 12.82 -11.00 -3.57
C LEU A 56 14.15 -10.28 -3.33
N SER A 57 15.15 -11.02 -2.83
CA SER A 57 16.50 -10.54 -2.53
C SER A 57 17.35 -10.24 -3.78
N SER A 58 16.72 -10.00 -4.93
CA SER A 58 17.40 -9.67 -6.19
C SER A 58 17.16 -8.21 -6.53
N VAL A 59 18.22 -7.46 -6.83
CA VAL A 59 18.10 -6.06 -7.27
C VAL A 59 18.32 -5.98 -8.77
N VAL A 60 17.44 -5.26 -9.47
CA VAL A 60 17.56 -5.00 -10.91
C VAL A 60 17.98 -3.54 -11.13
N ILE A 61 19.03 -3.31 -11.90
CA ILE A 61 19.51 -2.00 -12.31
C ILE A 61 19.23 -1.83 -13.80
N VAL A 62 18.55 -0.74 -14.15
CA VAL A 62 18.19 -0.36 -15.51
C VAL A 62 18.73 1.02 -15.84
N ARG A 63 18.87 1.37 -17.12
CA ARG A 63 19.40 2.68 -17.54
C ARG A 63 18.35 3.67 -18.01
N ASP A 64 17.19 3.18 -18.42
CA ASP A 64 16.18 3.97 -19.10
C ASP A 64 14.78 3.69 -18.56
N SER A 65 13.88 4.63 -18.82
CA SER A 65 12.50 4.58 -18.34
C SER A 65 11.70 3.42 -18.94
N ALA A 66 11.97 3.01 -20.19
CA ALA A 66 11.25 1.91 -20.82
C ALA A 66 11.61 0.58 -20.15
N SER A 67 12.91 0.35 -19.90
CA SER A 67 13.39 -0.76 -19.09
C SER A 67 12.86 -0.70 -17.66
N TYR A 68 12.76 0.48 -17.03
CA TYR A 68 12.16 0.58 -15.69
C TYR A 68 10.70 0.12 -15.66
N ILE A 69 9.87 0.63 -16.58
CA ILE A 69 8.45 0.26 -16.69
C ILE A 69 8.32 -1.24 -16.97
N ALA A 70 9.13 -1.77 -17.88
CA ALA A 70 9.11 -3.19 -18.22
C ALA A 70 9.60 -4.10 -17.08
N ALA A 71 10.47 -3.61 -16.19
CA ALA A 71 10.89 -4.36 -15.00
C ALA A 71 9.77 -4.38 -13.95
N VAL A 72 9.14 -3.23 -13.69
CA VAL A 72 8.03 -3.10 -12.74
C VAL A 72 6.79 -3.86 -13.22
N SER A 73 6.53 -3.91 -14.53
CA SER A 73 5.39 -4.67 -15.08
C SER A 73 5.48 -6.17 -14.84
N ARG A 74 6.68 -6.69 -14.51
CA ARG A 74 6.89 -8.10 -14.13
C ARG A 74 6.59 -8.39 -12.66
N TRP A 75 6.29 -7.37 -11.86
CA TRP A 75 5.85 -7.60 -10.49
C TRP A 75 4.52 -8.33 -10.45
N SER A 76 4.34 -9.16 -9.43
CA SER A 76 3.06 -9.74 -9.07
C SER A 76 2.65 -9.27 -7.67
N PRO A 77 1.39 -9.50 -7.25
CA PRO A 77 0.98 -9.23 -5.87
C PRO A 77 1.83 -9.98 -4.84
N VAL A 78 2.40 -11.13 -5.21
CA VAL A 78 3.16 -12.02 -4.32
C VAL A 78 4.67 -11.79 -4.42
N GLN A 79 5.19 -11.44 -5.58
CA GLN A 79 6.63 -11.30 -5.82
C GLN A 79 6.96 -9.93 -6.38
N ARG A 80 7.84 -9.23 -5.66
CA ARG A 80 8.36 -7.91 -6.04
C ARG A 80 9.86 -7.90 -5.85
N PHE A 81 10.56 -7.02 -6.53
CA PHE A 81 12.00 -6.85 -6.38
C PHE A 81 12.37 -5.38 -6.59
N PRO A 82 13.40 -4.86 -5.89
CA PRO A 82 13.84 -3.50 -6.13
C PRO A 82 14.34 -3.30 -7.57
N VAL A 83 13.90 -2.20 -8.18
CA VAL A 83 14.37 -1.75 -9.50
C VAL A 83 14.98 -0.37 -9.33
N LEU A 84 16.26 -0.21 -9.68
CA LEU A 84 17.03 1.02 -9.55
C LEU A 84 17.40 1.55 -10.93
N ILE A 85 17.35 2.87 -11.11
CA ILE A 85 17.72 3.53 -12.37
C ILE A 85 19.13 4.10 -12.24
N ASP A 86 20.05 3.61 -13.06
CA ASP A 86 21.41 4.11 -13.24
C ASP A 86 21.44 5.05 -14.46
N ASP A 87 21.42 6.35 -14.19
CA ASP A 87 21.51 7.41 -15.23
C ASP A 87 22.96 7.62 -15.73
N GLY A 88 23.91 6.83 -15.25
CA GLY A 88 25.33 6.93 -15.59
C GLY A 88 26.07 8.01 -14.83
N THR A 89 25.40 8.79 -13.98
CA THR A 89 26.07 9.76 -13.12
C THR A 89 26.79 9.05 -11.97
N ARG A 90 27.88 9.68 -11.50
CA ARG A 90 28.60 9.21 -10.33
C ARG A 90 27.70 9.15 -9.09
N GLN A 91 26.80 10.12 -8.94
CA GLN A 91 25.87 10.18 -7.82
C GLN A 91 24.92 8.98 -7.81
N SER A 92 24.28 8.66 -8.95
CA SER A 92 23.41 7.49 -9.05
C SER A 92 24.15 6.19 -8.73
N THR A 93 25.37 6.04 -9.24
CA THR A 93 26.22 4.88 -8.95
C THR A 93 26.51 4.74 -7.44
N GLU A 94 26.83 5.84 -6.76
CA GLU A 94 27.11 5.85 -5.31
C GLU A 94 25.86 5.55 -4.48
N ASP A 95 24.70 6.09 -4.86
CA ASP A 95 23.43 5.85 -4.19
C ASP A 95 22.97 4.40 -4.36
N ILE A 96 23.11 3.84 -5.57
CA ILE A 96 22.88 2.41 -5.83
C ILE A 96 23.81 1.56 -4.97
N ALA A 97 25.10 1.88 -4.89
CA ALA A 97 26.06 1.16 -4.07
C ALA A 97 25.71 1.24 -2.57
N ARG A 98 25.20 2.38 -2.09
CA ARG A 98 24.71 2.53 -0.70
C ARG A 98 23.49 1.64 -0.47
N PHE A 99 22.53 1.63 -1.39
CA PHE A 99 21.35 0.78 -1.31
C PHE A 99 21.71 -0.71 -1.30
N VAL A 100 22.53 -1.17 -2.25
CA VAL A 100 22.93 -2.58 -2.37
C VAL A 100 23.65 -3.05 -1.10
N ARG A 101 24.52 -2.22 -0.50
CA ARG A 101 25.18 -2.56 0.76
C ARG A 101 24.21 -2.69 1.94
N ALA A 102 23.21 -1.82 2.03
CA ALA A 102 22.24 -1.86 3.11
C ALA A 102 21.17 -2.96 2.92
N TYR A 103 20.83 -3.27 1.67
CA TYR A 103 19.79 -4.24 1.32
C TYR A 103 20.31 -5.69 1.27
N GLU A 104 21.62 -5.88 1.08
CA GLU A 104 22.30 -7.18 1.04
C GLU A 104 21.62 -8.20 0.08
N PRO A 105 21.44 -7.87 -1.20
CA PRO A 105 20.79 -8.78 -2.13
C PRO A 105 21.66 -10.01 -2.40
N THR A 106 21.00 -11.14 -2.65
CA THR A 106 21.66 -12.36 -3.14
C THR A 106 22.25 -12.17 -4.54
N ARG A 107 21.65 -11.30 -5.36
CA ARG A 107 22.14 -10.99 -6.71
C ARG A 107 21.77 -9.57 -7.15
N VAL A 108 22.65 -8.97 -7.93
CA VAL A 108 22.43 -7.69 -8.62
C VAL A 108 22.47 -7.95 -10.11
N LEU A 109 21.44 -7.52 -10.84
CA LEU A 109 21.30 -7.74 -12.27
C LEU A 109 21.27 -6.41 -13.00
N ARG A 110 22.06 -6.30 -14.06
CA ARG A 110 21.88 -5.22 -15.03
C ARG A 110 20.95 -5.72 -16.13
N TRP A 111 19.90 -4.98 -16.38
CA TRP A 111 18.87 -5.38 -17.33
C TRP A 111 18.47 -4.21 -18.22
N SER A 112 18.14 -4.53 -19.47
CA SER A 112 17.61 -3.61 -20.45
C SER A 112 16.54 -4.33 -21.27
N VAL A 113 15.44 -3.64 -21.56
CA VAL A 113 14.43 -4.17 -22.45
C VAL A 113 14.94 -4.08 -23.90
N HIS A 114 14.79 -5.15 -24.69
CA HIS A 114 15.00 -5.03 -26.12
C HIS A 114 13.93 -4.09 -26.68
N PRO A 115 14.24 -3.18 -27.62
CA PRO A 115 13.24 -2.29 -28.21
C PRO A 115 12.01 -3.04 -28.77
N ASP A 116 12.16 -4.30 -29.17
CA ASP A 116 11.05 -5.15 -29.65
C ASP A 116 10.20 -5.74 -28.51
N ASP A 117 10.77 -5.86 -27.31
CA ASP A 117 10.13 -6.36 -26.08
C ASP A 117 9.53 -5.24 -25.23
N ALA A 118 9.81 -3.98 -25.58
CA ALA A 118 9.34 -2.78 -24.92
C ALA A 118 7.85 -2.55 -25.22
N GLY A 119 7.02 -3.55 -24.90
CA GLY A 119 5.57 -3.47 -24.96
C GLY A 119 5.08 -2.83 -26.24
N THR A 120 5.09 -3.60 -27.34
CA THR A 120 4.02 -3.37 -28.31
C THR A 120 2.73 -3.59 -27.53
N LEU A 121 2.06 -2.51 -27.10
CA LEU A 121 0.64 -2.56 -26.76
C LEU A 121 0.01 -3.42 -27.85
N PRO A 122 -0.67 -4.53 -27.54
CA PRO A 122 -1.08 -5.48 -28.57
C PRO A 122 -1.77 -4.69 -29.68
N LYS A 123 -1.18 -4.72 -30.88
CA LYS A 123 -1.68 -3.96 -32.02
C LYS A 123 -3.12 -4.40 -32.25
N GLY A 124 -4.07 -3.53 -31.97
CA GLY A 124 -5.51 -3.82 -32.00
C GLY A 124 -6.25 -3.62 -30.67
N MET A 125 -5.57 -3.51 -29.53
CA MET A 125 -6.17 -2.86 -28.36
C MET A 125 -6.12 -1.36 -28.62
N GLY A 126 -7.21 -0.81 -29.16
CA GLY A 126 -7.50 0.61 -28.97
C GLY A 126 -7.39 0.97 -27.47
N SER A 127 -7.22 2.25 -27.14
CA SER A 127 -7.20 2.71 -25.74
C SER A 127 -8.30 1.98 -24.96
N PRO A 128 -7.95 1.21 -23.91
CA PRO A 128 -8.90 0.33 -23.24
C PRO A 128 -10.13 1.14 -22.86
N THR A 129 -11.28 0.72 -23.37
CA THR A 129 -12.53 1.43 -23.13
C THR A 129 -12.78 1.42 -21.63
N ARG A 130 -13.28 2.54 -21.08
CA ARG A 130 -13.60 2.66 -19.65
C ARG A 130 -14.37 1.43 -19.15
N ASP A 131 -15.31 0.94 -19.95
CA ASP A 131 -16.15 -0.21 -19.61
C ASP A 131 -15.36 -1.53 -19.51
N ALA A 132 -14.33 -1.73 -20.34
CA ALA A 132 -13.45 -2.89 -20.23
C ALA A 132 -12.62 -2.86 -18.95
N ILE A 133 -12.15 -1.67 -18.55
CA ILE A 133 -11.43 -1.45 -17.29
C ILE A 133 -12.37 -1.71 -16.10
N VAL A 134 -13.59 -1.17 -16.14
CA VAL A 134 -14.60 -1.36 -15.10
C VAL A 134 -14.99 -2.84 -15.00
N ALA A 135 -15.24 -3.51 -16.12
CA ALA A 135 -15.57 -4.94 -16.12
C ALA A 135 -14.43 -5.81 -15.59
N ALA A 136 -13.17 -5.48 -15.93
CA ALA A 136 -12.00 -6.16 -15.35
C ALA A 136 -11.90 -5.92 -13.84
N ALA A 137 -12.14 -4.69 -13.38
CA ALA A 137 -12.21 -4.37 -11.96
C ALA A 137 -13.35 -5.14 -11.28
N CYS A 138 -14.56 -5.16 -11.83
CA CYS A 138 -15.69 -5.92 -11.29
C CYS A 138 -15.38 -7.42 -11.21
N ARG A 139 -14.76 -8.02 -12.22
CA ARG A 139 -14.36 -9.45 -12.20
C ARG A 139 -13.29 -9.77 -11.16
N ALA A 140 -12.35 -8.86 -10.91
CA ALA A 140 -11.37 -9.01 -9.83
C ALA A 140 -11.99 -8.84 -8.43
N TRP A 141 -13.24 -8.39 -8.37
CA TRP A 141 -13.95 -8.00 -7.15
C TRP A 141 -15.24 -8.76 -6.86
N ALA A 142 -15.70 -9.60 -7.78
CA ALA A 142 -16.69 -10.65 -7.53
C ALA A 142 -16.06 -11.79 -6.72
#